data_AF-A0A2V5QV60-F1
#
_entry.id   AF-A0A2V5QV60-F1
#
_cell.length_a   1.000
_cell.length_b   1.000
_cell.length_c   1.000
_cell.angle_alpha   90.00
_cell.angle_beta   90.00
_cell.angle_gamma   90.00
#
_symmetry.space_group_name_H-M   'P 1'
#
loop_
_entity.id
_entity.type
_entity.pdbx_description
1 polymer ?
#
loop_
_entity_poly.entity_id
_entity_poly.type
_entity_poly.pdbx_seq_one_letter_code
_entity_poly.pdbx_strand_id
1 'polypeptide(L)'
;MRFLLNLPPPVSFFIVSAVTTFFGLFGLYLVRRKYSAEVLKENHEVAAIIFNAFGLFYGVLVAFVVFVTWSGYDEATKNLQMEASEALDIFHSAEAFPDPAKKIIQQGVRDYLASVYNDEVPKMAQGDISLYSGGAHATLRV
;
A
#
# COMPACT_ATOMS: atom_id res chain seq x y z
N MET A 1 -11.16 -17.85 13.80
CA MET A 1 -10.25 -17.92 12.62
C MET A 1 -9.08 -18.91 12.78
N ARG A 2 -8.43 -19.04 13.95
CA ARG A 2 -7.32 -20.02 14.15
C ARG A 2 -7.73 -21.50 13.98
N PHE A 3 -8.99 -21.85 14.22
CA PHE A 3 -9.51 -23.23 14.07
C PHE A 3 -9.58 -23.71 12.61
N LEU A 4 -9.78 -22.80 11.64
CA LEU A 4 -9.81 -23.14 10.20
C LEU A 4 -8.41 -23.32 9.59
N LEU A 5 -7.37 -22.79 10.23
CA LEU A 5 -5.98 -22.87 9.78
C LEU A 5 -5.24 -24.13 10.26
N ASN A 6 -5.76 -24.82 11.28
CA ASN A 6 -5.18 -26.07 11.82
C ASN A 6 -5.77 -27.34 11.19
N LEU A 7 -6.81 -27.22 10.37
CA LEU A 7 -7.43 -28.36 9.67
C LEU A 7 -6.67 -28.64 8.36
N PRO A 8 -6.62 -29.91 7.91
CA PRO A 8 -6.05 -30.24 6.61
C PRO A 8 -6.68 -29.37 5.51
N PRO A 9 -5.89 -28.76 4.59
CA PRO A 9 -6.38 -27.80 3.60
C PRO A 9 -7.62 -28.25 2.80
N PRO A 10 -7.77 -29.54 2.40
CA PRO A 10 -8.97 -30.00 1.71
C PRO A 10 -10.24 -29.88 2.56
N VAL A 11 -10.14 -30.16 3.85
CA VAL A 11 -11.28 -30.14 4.78
C VAL A 11 -11.77 -28.70 5.00
N SER A 12 -10.85 -27.75 5.19
CA SER A 12 -11.19 -26.33 5.31
C SER A 12 -11.87 -25.80 4.04
N PHE A 13 -11.40 -26.22 2.85
CA PHE A 13 -12.02 -25.86 1.57
C PHE A 13 -13.48 -26.34 1.51
N PHE A 14 -13.74 -27.62 1.79
CA PHE A 14 -15.09 -28.17 1.76
C PHE A 14 -16.00 -27.54 2.83
N ILE A 15 -15.50 -27.26 4.03
CA ILE A 15 -16.29 -26.62 5.08
C ILE A 15 -16.70 -25.21 4.67
N VAL A 16 -15.74 -24.38 4.22
CA VAL A 16 -16.04 -23.00 3.80
C VAL A 16 -16.99 -23.00 2.60
N SER A 17 -16.76 -23.88 1.63
CA SER A 17 -17.63 -24.03 0.47
C SER A 17 -19.04 -24.45 0.89
N ALA A 18 -19.18 -25.51 1.68
CA ALA A 18 -20.48 -26.04 2.11
C ALA A 18 -21.27 -25.03 2.95
N VAL A 19 -20.62 -24.32 3.88
CA VAL A 19 -21.27 -23.28 4.69
C VAL A 19 -21.77 -22.14 3.80
N THR A 20 -20.92 -21.66 2.89
CA THR A 20 -21.29 -20.56 1.98
C THR A 20 -22.44 -20.96 1.06
N THR A 21 -22.39 -22.16 0.47
CA THR A 21 -23.46 -22.70 -0.38
C THR A 21 -24.75 -22.89 0.42
N PHE A 22 -24.66 -23.40 1.66
CA PHE A 22 -25.82 -23.58 2.52
C PHE A 22 -26.51 -22.24 2.82
N PHE A 23 -25.75 -21.21 3.21
CA PHE A 23 -26.31 -19.87 3.43
C PHE A 23 -26.97 -19.29 2.18
N GLY A 24 -26.35 -19.48 1.01
CA GLY A 24 -26.91 -19.06 -0.27
C GLY A 24 -28.24 -19.75 -0.59
N LEU A 25 -28.28 -21.09 -0.46
CA LEU A 25 -29.48 -21.88 -0.71
C LEU A 25 -30.59 -21.58 0.30
N PHE A 26 -30.23 -21.42 1.58
CA PHE A 26 -31.19 -21.11 2.65
C PHE A 26 -31.81 -19.73 2.46
N GLY A 27 -31.00 -18.72 2.14
CA GLY A 27 -31.48 -17.38 1.80
C GLY A 27 -32.42 -17.40 0.58
N LEU A 28 -32.03 -18.10 -0.49
CA LEU A 28 -32.85 -18.26 -1.69
C LEU A 28 -34.20 -18.94 -1.38
N TYR A 29 -34.18 -20.00 -0.56
CA TYR A 29 -35.38 -20.72 -0.14
C TYR A 29 -36.33 -19.82 0.64
N LEU A 30 -35.82 -19.03 1.61
CA LEU A 30 -36.64 -18.10 2.40
C LEU A 30 -37.28 -17.01 1.52
N VAL A 31 -36.53 -16.44 0.58
CA VAL A 31 -37.03 -15.39 -0.33
C VAL A 31 -38.10 -15.96 -1.26
N ARG A 32 -37.86 -17.12 -1.88
CA ARG A 32 -38.84 -17.78 -2.76
C ARG A 32 -40.11 -18.21 -2.03
N ARG A 33 -40.01 -18.56 -0.74
CA ARG A 33 -41.18 -18.90 0.07
C ARG A 33 -42.04 -17.67 0.41
N LYS A 34 -41.44 -16.48 0.48
CA LYS A 34 -42.12 -15.26 0.95
C LYS A 34 -42.62 -14.35 -0.18
N TYR A 35 -42.03 -14.43 -1.37
CA TYR A 35 -42.36 -13.56 -2.51
C TYR A 35 -42.65 -14.35 -3.80
N SER A 36 -43.69 -13.94 -4.53
CA SER A 36 -44.04 -14.48 -5.85
C SER A 36 -42.96 -14.17 -6.91
N ALA A 37 -42.79 -15.05 -7.89
CA ALA A 37 -41.81 -14.92 -8.97
C ALA A 37 -42.01 -13.65 -9.83
N GLU A 38 -43.25 -13.20 -10.01
CA GLU A 38 -43.57 -11.97 -10.75
C GLU A 38 -42.97 -10.73 -10.09
N VAL A 39 -43.16 -10.58 -8.77
CA VAL A 39 -42.65 -9.44 -7.98
C VAL A 39 -41.11 -9.45 -7.96
N LEU A 40 -40.51 -10.64 -7.92
CA LEU A 40 -39.05 -10.78 -7.93
C LEU A 40 -38.44 -10.37 -9.28
N LYS A 41 -39.16 -10.58 -10.39
CA LYS A 41 -38.71 -10.24 -11.75
C LYS A 41 -38.71 -8.74 -12.01
N GLU A 42 -39.75 -8.02 -11.57
CA GLU A 42 -39.84 -6.56 -11.69
C GLU A 42 -38.74 -5.87 -10.87
N ASN A 43 -38.45 -6.36 -9.67
CA ASN A 43 -37.36 -5.86 -8.85
C ASN A 43 -35.97 -6.21 -9.41
N HIS A 44 -35.84 -7.31 -10.16
CA HIS A 44 -34.56 -7.73 -10.74
C HIS A 44 -34.07 -6.75 -11.81
N GLU A 45 -34.97 -6.19 -12.63
CA GLU A 45 -34.61 -5.21 -13.67
C GLU A 45 -34.12 -3.89 -13.04
N VAL A 46 -34.83 -3.38 -12.04
CA VAL A 46 -34.42 -2.17 -11.29
C VAL A 46 -33.11 -2.41 -10.53
N ALA A 47 -32.99 -3.57 -9.86
CA ALA A 47 -31.77 -3.95 -9.17
C ALA A 47 -30.59 -4.03 -10.14
N ALA A 48 -30.76 -4.64 -11.32
CA ALA A 48 -29.70 -4.73 -12.33
C ALA A 48 -29.21 -3.36 -12.78
N ILE A 49 -30.11 -2.40 -13.00
CA ILE A 49 -29.75 -1.02 -13.37
C ILE A 49 -28.94 -0.36 -12.25
N ILE A 50 -29.40 -0.47 -10.99
CA ILE A 50 -28.74 0.11 -9.83
C ILE A 50 -27.35 -0.52 -9.61
N PHE A 51 -27.25 -1.85 -9.67
CA PHE A 51 -25.97 -2.57 -9.54
C PHE A 51 -25.00 -2.24 -10.66
N ASN A 52 -25.47 -2.06 -11.90
CA ASN A 52 -24.62 -1.61 -13.01
C ASN A 52 -24.09 -0.20 -12.77
N ALA A 53 -24.93 0.73 -12.30
CA ALA A 53 -24.50 2.08 -11.95
C ALA A 53 -23.44 2.06 -10.83
N PHE A 54 -23.70 1.32 -9.74
CA PHE A 54 -22.72 1.17 -8.66
C PHE A 54 -21.44 0.46 -9.11
N GLY A 55 -21.55 -0.56 -9.97
CA GLY A 55 -20.41 -1.28 -10.53
C GLY A 55 -19.52 -0.35 -11.36
N LEU A 56 -20.14 0.52 -12.17
CA LEU A 56 -19.42 1.54 -12.92
C LEU A 56 -18.70 2.53 -11.99
N PHE A 57 -19.40 3.11 -11.01
CA PHE A 57 -18.78 4.04 -10.06
C PHE A 57 -17.66 3.38 -9.25
N TYR A 58 -17.88 2.16 -8.78
CA TYR A 58 -16.88 1.39 -8.04
C TYR A 58 -15.65 1.11 -8.90
N GLY A 59 -15.83 0.66 -10.14
CA GLY A 59 -14.73 0.41 -11.07
C GLY A 59 -13.89 1.65 -11.32
N VAL A 60 -14.53 2.81 -11.53
CA VAL A 60 -13.85 4.10 -11.70
C VAL A 60 -13.09 4.49 -10.43
N LEU A 61 -13.71 4.38 -9.25
CA LEU A 61 -13.05 4.69 -7.97
C LEU A 61 -11.82 3.80 -7.74
N VAL A 62 -11.93 2.49 -7.97
CA VAL A 62 -10.81 1.56 -7.84
C VAL A 62 -9.69 1.91 -8.82
N ALA A 63 -10.02 2.22 -10.07
CA ALA A 63 -9.03 2.63 -11.06
C ALA A 63 -8.25 3.86 -10.60
N PHE A 64 -8.93 4.88 -10.05
CA PHE A 64 -8.27 6.07 -9.50
C PHE A 64 -7.41 5.76 -8.28
N VAL A 65 -7.90 4.95 -7.33
CA VAL A 65 -7.13 4.56 -6.14
C VAL A 65 -5.83 3.85 -6.55
N VAL A 66 -5.91 2.90 -7.48
CA VAL A 66 -4.74 2.18 -7.99
C VAL A 66 -3.79 3.14 -8.70
N PHE A 67 -4.32 4.01 -9.57
CA PHE A 67 -3.51 4.99 -10.30
C PHE A 67 -2.76 5.92 -9.35
N VAL A 68 -3.45 6.59 -8.43
CA VAL A 68 -2.84 7.54 -7.49
C VAL A 68 -1.82 6.85 -6.58
N THR A 69 -2.15 5.65 -6.06
CA THR A 69 -1.23 4.92 -5.18
C THR A 69 0.03 4.50 -5.91
N TRP A 70 -0.10 3.99 -7.13
CA TRP A 70 1.06 3.57 -7.93
C TRP A 70 1.90 4.76 -8.39
N SER A 71 1.28 5.85 -8.83
CA SER A 71 1.98 7.08 -9.19
C SER A 71 2.75 7.66 -8.00
N GLY A 72 2.15 7.69 -6.80
CA GLY A 72 2.84 8.13 -5.60
C GLY A 72 4.03 7.24 -5.22
N TYR A 73 3.90 5.91 -5.39
CA TYR A 73 5.00 4.97 -5.19
C TYR A 73 6.15 5.19 -6.20
N ASP A 74 5.82 5.36 -7.47
CA ASP A 74 6.79 5.60 -8.55
C ASP A 74 7.55 6.92 -8.34
N GLU A 75 6.84 7.98 -7.97
CA GLU A 75 7.43 9.28 -7.66
C GLU A 75 8.34 9.22 -6.43
N ALA A 76 7.91 8.58 -5.34
CA ALA A 76 8.73 8.37 -4.16
C ALA A 76 10.01 7.57 -4.47
N THR A 77 9.88 6.51 -5.28
CA THR A 77 11.01 5.68 -5.72
C THR A 77 12.00 6.52 -6.55
N LYS A 78 11.49 7.32 -7.49
CA LYS A 78 12.31 8.20 -8.32
C LYS A 78 13.04 9.25 -7.48
N ASN A 79 12.37 9.85 -6.50
CA ASN A 79 12.97 10.85 -5.61
C ASN A 79 14.11 10.24 -4.78
N LEU A 80 13.91 9.06 -4.18
CA LEU A 80 14.96 8.35 -3.44
C LEU A 80 16.14 7.94 -4.34
N GLN A 81 15.87 7.54 -5.59
CA GLN A 81 16.93 7.24 -6.57
C GLN A 81 17.74 8.48 -6.95
N MET A 82 17.09 9.62 -7.15
CA MET A 82 17.78 10.89 -7.41
C MET A 82 18.63 11.29 -6.21
N GLU A 83 18.09 11.26 -4.99
CA GLU A 83 18.82 11.55 -3.77
C GLU A 83 20.05 10.66 -3.57
N ALA A 84 19.91 9.35 -3.81
CA ALA A 84 21.04 8.42 -3.75
C ALA A 84 22.12 8.75 -4.80
N SER A 85 21.71 9.19 -6.00
CA SER A 85 22.62 9.58 -7.08
C SER A 85 23.38 10.86 -6.73
N GLU A 86 22.69 11.88 -6.24
CA GLU A 86 23.30 13.14 -5.77
C GLU A 86 24.28 12.90 -4.60
N ALA A 87 23.91 12.03 -3.65
CA ALA A 87 24.79 11.64 -2.55
C ALA A 87 26.07 10.95 -3.08
N LEU A 88 25.94 10.05 -4.07
CA LEU A 88 27.08 9.42 -4.73
C LEU A 88 27.95 10.46 -5.45
N ASP A 89 27.34 11.43 -6.14
CA ASP A 89 28.07 12.48 -6.85
C ASP A 89 28.86 13.36 -5.88
N ILE A 90 28.29 13.70 -4.72
CA ILE A 90 29.02 14.41 -3.64
C ILE A 90 30.17 13.56 -3.11
N PHE A 91 29.95 12.26 -2.89
CA PHE A 91 30.98 11.35 -2.39
C PHE A 91 32.19 11.25 -3.33
N HIS A 92 31.95 11.20 -4.65
CA HIS A 92 33.01 11.16 -5.65
C HIS A 92 33.64 12.55 -5.88
N SER A 93 32.84 13.63 -5.86
CA SER A 93 33.35 15.00 -5.97
C SER A 93 34.29 15.36 -4.82
N ALA A 94 34.10 14.75 -3.64
CA ALA A 94 34.98 14.91 -2.49
C ALA A 94 36.43 14.45 -2.76
N GLU A 95 36.66 13.61 -3.78
CA GLU A 95 38.01 13.15 -4.14
C GLU A 95 38.93 14.25 -4.66
N ALA A 96 38.36 15.37 -5.13
CA ALA A 96 39.13 16.52 -5.57
C ALA A 96 39.79 17.29 -4.41
N PHE A 97 39.39 17.03 -3.16
CA PHE A 97 39.94 17.70 -1.99
C PHE A 97 41.09 16.90 -1.35
N PRO A 98 42.09 17.57 -0.75
CA PRO A 98 43.09 16.90 0.07
C PRO A 98 42.50 16.38 1.39
N ASP A 99 43.18 15.42 2.01
CA ASP A 99 42.91 15.04 3.40
C ASP A 99 43.20 16.24 4.33
N PRO A 100 42.40 16.46 5.39
CA PRO A 100 41.33 15.60 5.92
C PRO A 100 39.93 15.90 5.34
N ALA A 101 39.77 16.94 4.52
CA ALA A 101 38.47 17.40 4.03
C ALA A 101 37.74 16.32 3.20
N LYS A 102 38.46 15.58 2.34
CA LYS A 102 37.92 14.43 1.61
C LYS A 102 37.21 13.44 2.54
N LYS A 103 37.89 13.00 3.60
CA LYS A 103 37.36 12.02 4.56
C LYS A 103 36.16 12.55 5.33
N ILE A 104 36.17 13.82 5.72
CA ILE A 104 35.06 14.44 6.44
C ILE A 104 33.80 14.45 5.58
N ILE A 105 33.91 14.87 4.31
CA ILE A 105 32.78 14.91 3.38
C ILE A 105 32.27 13.50 3.09
N GLN A 106 33.16 12.57 2.78
CA GLN A 106 32.81 11.18 2.49
C GLN A 106 32.13 10.48 3.67
N GLN A 107 32.59 10.74 4.90
CA GLN A 107 31.96 10.22 6.10
C GLN A 107 30.59 10.86 6.35
N GLY A 108 30.47 12.18 6.19
CA GLY A 108 29.20 12.89 6.35
C GLY A 108 28.11 12.39 5.40
N VAL A 109 28.46 12.11 4.13
CA VAL A 109 27.52 11.51 3.17
C VAL A 109 27.10 10.10 3.59
N ARG A 110 28.02 9.29 4.12
CA ARG A 110 27.68 7.94 4.62
C ARG A 110 26.76 7.99 5.83
N ASP A 111 27.03 8.90 6.76
CA ASP A 111 26.21 9.09 7.96
C ASP A 111 24.81 9.59 7.60
N TYR A 112 24.73 10.51 6.62
CA TYR A 112 23.46 10.96 6.04
C TYR A 112 22.65 9.80 5.46
N LEU A 113 23.23 9.03 4.54
CA LEU A 113 22.55 7.89 3.92
C LEU A 113 22.13 6.83 4.94
N ALA A 114 22.93 6.62 5.99
CA ALA A 114 22.57 5.73 7.09
C ALA A 114 21.38 6.25 7.89
N SER A 115 21.28 7.57 8.14
CA SER A 115 20.13 8.20 8.78
C SER A 115 18.85 8.03 7.95
N VAL A 116 18.93 8.35 6.66
CA VAL A 116 17.79 8.24 5.74
C VAL A 116 17.27 6.80 5.67
N TYR A 117 18.17 5.83 5.50
CA TYR A 117 17.81 4.42 5.37
C TYR A 117 17.23 3.80 6.66
N ASN A 118 17.85 4.07 7.81
CA ASN A 118 17.49 3.41 9.06
C ASN A 118 16.40 4.13 9.85
N ASP A 119 16.19 5.43 9.63
CA ASP A 119 15.24 6.23 10.41
C ASP A 119 14.15 6.87 9.55
N GLU A 120 14.52 7.64 8.52
CA GLU A 120 13.55 8.46 7.77
C GLU A 120 12.60 7.61 6.90
N VAL A 121 13.11 6.69 6.09
CA VAL A 121 12.29 5.84 5.21
C VAL A 121 11.28 4.98 6.00
N PRO A 122 11.65 4.30 7.11
CA PRO A 122 10.69 3.60 7.96
C PRO A 122 9.61 4.48 8.58
N LYS A 123 9.92 5.74 8.91
CA LYS A 123 8.95 6.72 9.43
C LYS A 123 7.99 7.20 8.33
N MET A 124 8.51 7.48 7.14
CA MET A 124 7.71 7.83 5.97
C MET A 124 6.73 6.72 5.60
N ALA A 125 7.14 5.45 5.71
CA ALA A 125 6.26 4.29 5.47
C ALA A 125 5.09 4.20 6.45
N GLN A 126 5.21 4.81 7.64
CA GLN A 126 4.15 4.90 8.64
C GLN A 126 3.27 6.17 8.48
N GLY A 127 3.55 6.99 7.47
CA GLY A 127 2.86 8.26 7.23
C GLY A 127 3.35 9.40 8.13
N ASP A 128 4.46 9.21 8.84
CA ASP A 128 5.10 10.30 9.59
C ASP A 128 5.97 11.12 8.64
N ILE A 129 5.43 12.27 8.25
CA ILE A 129 6.04 13.20 7.28
C ILE A 129 6.74 14.36 8.00
N SER A 130 7.04 14.24 9.29
CA SER A 130 7.80 15.24 10.04
C SER A 130 9.28 15.29 9.60
N LEU A 131 9.51 15.63 8.34
CA LEU A 131 10.82 15.77 7.71
C LEU A 131 11.29 17.22 7.81
N TYR A 132 11.85 17.57 8.97
CA TYR A 132 13.00 18.48 9.16
C TYR A 132 13.14 18.80 10.65
N SER A 133 14.11 18.20 11.33
CA SER A 133 14.72 18.81 12.52
C SER A 133 16.16 18.33 12.64
N GLY A 134 17.04 18.95 11.85
CA GLY A 134 18.34 19.48 12.28
C GLY A 134 19.27 18.67 13.20
N GLY A 135 19.07 17.37 13.39
CA GLY A 135 19.84 16.57 14.35
C GLY A 135 21.29 16.37 13.89
N ALA A 136 21.49 16.07 12.61
CA ALA A 136 22.82 15.88 12.03
C ALA A 136 23.63 17.19 11.97
N HIS A 137 22.97 18.35 11.80
CA HIS A 137 23.63 19.66 11.83
C HIS A 137 23.84 20.20 13.25
N ALA A 138 23.06 19.79 14.25
CA ALA A 138 23.25 20.22 15.65
C ALA A 138 24.61 19.79 16.23
N THR A 139 25.19 18.71 15.70
CA THR A 139 26.53 18.22 16.05
C THR A 139 27.68 18.91 15.30
N LEU A 140 27.41 19.61 14.19
CA LEU A 140 28.41 20.43 13.49
C LEU A 140 28.49 21.82 14.12
N ARG A 141 28.98 21.88 15.35
CA ARG A 141 29.50 23.13 15.91
C ARG A 141 30.83 23.43 15.20
N VAL A 142 30.81 24.45 14.34
CA VAL A 142 32.01 25.18 13.91
C VAL A 142 32.59 25.93 15.10
#